data_AF-A0AAV2SE58-F1
#
_entry.id   AF-A0AAV2SE58-F1
#
_cell.length_a   1.000
_cell.length_b   1.000
_cell.length_c   1.000
_cell.angle_alpha   90.00
_cell.angle_beta   90.00
_cell.angle_gamma   90.00
#
_symmetry.space_group_name_H-M   'P 1'
#
loop_
_entity.id
_entity.type
_entity.pdbx_description
1 polymer ?
#
loop_
_entity_poly.entity_id
_entity_poly.type
_entity_poly.pdbx_seq_one_letter_code
_entity_poly.pdbx_strand_id
1 'polypeptide(L)'
;MVNVTQKHLNLVKVIKTRHHLVNIAETNHHLVNVALTYYYLENIAETHQHLVSITEIPQHILNFTNITHLVNDKETNHYLVNITKTRHHLVNFRETPQLLVNITKTYHLVNINETHHHLVNLTMIPQHLVNITKTPYLVNVNEIHHTRVNIT
;
A
#
# COMPACT_ATOMS: atom_id res chain seq x y z
N MET A 1 8.82 4.10 17.79
CA MET A 1 9.67 3.97 16.60
C MET A 1 10.29 2.59 16.61
N VAL A 2 10.20 1.85 15.50
CA VAL A 2 10.82 0.53 15.31
C VAL A 2 11.80 0.66 14.16
N ASN A 3 13.07 0.33 14.39
CA ASN A 3 14.11 0.33 13.37
C ASN A 3 14.67 -1.09 13.24
N VAL A 4 14.66 -1.64 12.03
CA VAL A 4 15.22 -2.96 11.71
C VAL A 4 16.25 -2.81 10.61
N THR A 5 17.51 -3.14 10.92
CA THR A 5 18.60 -3.07 9.95
C THR A 5 18.67 -4.34 9.10
N GLN A 6 18.65 -5.51 9.74
CA GLN A 6 18.58 -6.79 9.06
C GLN A 6 17.95 -7.83 9.99
N LYS A 7 16.94 -8.55 9.52
CA LYS A 7 16.31 -9.62 10.30
C LYS A 7 15.65 -10.63 9.38
N HIS A 8 15.63 -11.90 9.79
CA HIS A 8 14.89 -12.91 9.04
C HIS A 8 13.37 -12.70 9.14
N LEU A 9 12.87 -12.34 10.34
CA LEU A 9 11.45 -12.15 10.61
C LEU A 9 11.24 -10.95 11.53
N ASN A 10 10.40 -10.01 11.10
CA ASN A 10 9.95 -8.89 11.92
C ASN A 10 8.44 -8.92 12.13
N LEU A 11 8.02 -8.90 13.39
CA LEU A 11 6.61 -8.88 13.80
C LEU A 11 6.35 -7.61 14.60
N VAL A 12 5.43 -6.77 14.11
CA VAL A 12 5.04 -5.54 14.78
C VAL A 12 3.53 -5.57 15.04
N LYS A 13 3.14 -5.44 16.31
CA LYS A 13 1.74 -5.31 16.72
C LYS A 13 1.55 -3.97 17.40
N VAL A 14 0.67 -3.15 16.85
CA VAL A 14 0.34 -1.83 17.38
C VAL A 14 -1.14 -1.81 17.74
N ILE A 15 -1.42 -1.76 19.04
CA ILE A 15 -2.81 -1.77 19.53
C ILE A 15 -3.38 -0.35 19.52
N LYS A 16 -2.67 0.59 20.16
CA LYS A 16 -3.09 1.98 20.25
C LYS A 16 -1.88 2.90 20.40
N THR A 17 -1.74 3.86 19.50
CA THR A 17 -0.76 4.94 19.64
C THR A 17 -1.23 6.20 18.92
N ARG A 18 -0.68 7.36 19.27
CA ARG A 18 -0.89 8.58 18.49
C ARG A 18 -0.06 8.55 17.19
N HIS A 19 1.20 8.17 17.30
CA HIS A 19 2.11 8.10 16.17
C HIS A 19 2.86 6.77 16.19
N HIS A 20 3.01 6.16 15.02
CA HIS A 20 3.86 4.99 14.85
C HIS A 20 4.76 5.17 13.63
N LEU A 21 6.03 4.80 13.80
CA LEU A 21 7.03 4.84 12.75
C LEU A 21 7.77 3.51 12.73
N VAL A 22 7.79 2.90 11.56
CA VAL A 22 8.57 1.70 11.25
C VAL A 22 9.55 2.04 10.12
N ASN A 23 10.83 1.73 10.33
CA ASN A 23 11.85 1.83 9.30
C ASN A 23 12.60 0.50 9.19
N ILE A 24 12.58 -0.10 8.01
CA ILE A 24 13.21 -1.39 7.73
C ILE A 24 14.15 -1.23 6.55
N ALA A 25 15.43 -1.46 6.79
CA ALA A 25 16.40 -1.54 5.71
C ALA A 25 16.26 -2.89 4.97
N GLU A 26 16.30 -4.01 5.69
CA GLU A 26 16.22 -5.34 5.09
C GLU A 26 15.51 -6.36 6.00
N THR A 27 14.63 -7.17 5.41
CA THR A 27 14.06 -8.35 6.08
C THR A 27 13.61 -9.41 5.08
N ASN A 28 13.54 -10.69 5.48
CA ASN A 28 12.89 -11.69 4.62
C ASN A 28 11.37 -11.60 4.75
N HIS A 29 10.87 -11.54 5.98
CA HIS A 29 9.44 -11.50 6.25
C HIS A 29 9.13 -10.36 7.22
N HIS A 30 8.14 -9.54 6.86
CA HIS A 30 7.60 -8.56 7.78
C HIS A 30 6.08 -8.63 7.84
N LEU A 31 5.57 -8.77 9.07
CA LEU A 31 4.15 -8.76 9.39
C LEU A 31 3.85 -7.60 10.32
N VAL A 32 2.88 -6.77 9.92
CA VAL A 32 2.36 -5.69 10.75
C VAL A 32 0.86 -5.85 10.93
N ASN A 33 0.42 -5.72 12.18
CA ASN A 33 -0.98 -5.56 12.51
C ASN A 33 -1.17 -4.27 13.33
N VAL A 34 -1.94 -3.33 12.78
CA VAL A 34 -2.26 -2.05 13.42
C VAL A 34 -3.77 -1.93 13.59
N ALA A 35 -4.20 -1.76 14.85
CA ALA A 35 -5.61 -1.58 15.16
C ALA A 35 -6.02 -0.10 15.14
N LEU A 36 -5.46 0.71 16.06
CA LEU A 36 -5.82 2.12 16.24
C LEU A 36 -4.57 3.00 16.27
N THR A 37 -4.36 3.82 15.24
CA THR A 37 -3.27 4.79 15.25
C THR A 37 -3.70 6.07 14.55
N TYR A 38 -3.37 7.24 15.09
CA TYR A 38 -3.73 8.51 14.44
C TYR A 38 -2.87 8.77 13.19
N TYR A 39 -1.55 8.52 13.30
CA TYR A 39 -0.59 8.59 12.21
C TYR A 39 0.32 7.36 12.18
N TYR A 40 0.37 6.70 11.03
CA TYR A 40 1.32 5.61 10.81
C TYR A 40 2.15 5.88 9.55
N LEU A 41 3.46 5.79 9.71
CA LEU A 41 4.43 5.89 8.63
C LEU A 41 5.31 4.63 8.64
N GLU A 42 5.44 4.03 7.47
CA GLU A 42 6.33 2.89 7.27
C GLU A 42 7.16 3.04 6.01
N ASN A 43 8.46 2.83 6.20
CA ASN A 43 9.46 2.85 5.14
C ASN A 43 10.17 1.50 5.10
N ILE A 44 10.10 0.82 3.95
CA ILE A 44 10.81 -0.45 3.74
C ILE A 44 11.65 -0.36 2.47
N ALA A 45 12.95 -0.55 2.62
CA ALA A 45 13.90 -0.51 1.51
C ALA A 45 14.04 -1.86 0.79
N GLU A 46 13.95 -2.98 1.51
CA GLU A 46 13.98 -4.32 0.93
C GLU A 46 13.24 -5.34 1.81
N THR A 47 12.30 -6.09 1.20
CA THR A 47 11.72 -7.27 1.83
C THR A 47 11.25 -8.31 0.83
N HIS A 48 11.45 -9.59 1.15
CA HIS A 48 10.93 -10.65 0.29
C HIS A 48 9.41 -10.75 0.37
N GLN A 49 8.85 -10.63 1.58
CA GLN A 49 7.41 -10.66 1.83
C GLN A 49 7.00 -9.63 2.88
N HIS A 50 6.00 -8.82 2.54
CA HIS A 50 5.37 -7.87 3.43
C HIS A 50 3.85 -8.08 3.50
N LEU A 51 3.33 -8.17 4.73
CA LEU A 51 1.89 -8.21 4.99
C LEU A 51 1.54 -7.16 6.03
N VAL A 52 0.64 -6.26 5.64
CA VAL A 52 0.07 -5.24 6.52
C VAL A 52 -1.42 -5.45 6.60
N SER A 53 -1.95 -5.42 7.83
CA SER A 53 -3.37 -5.28 8.06
C SER A 53 -3.65 -4.11 8.98
N ILE A 54 -4.51 -3.21 8.50
CA ILE A 54 -4.91 -2.01 9.23
C ILE A 54 -6.42 -1.97 9.39
N THR A 55 -6.86 -1.64 10.61
CA THR A 55 -8.29 -1.51 10.92
C THR A 55 -8.73 -0.05 10.85
N GLU A 56 -8.11 0.86 11.61
CA GLU A 56 -8.52 2.27 11.68
C GLU A 56 -7.31 3.20 11.84
N ILE A 57 -6.98 3.92 10.77
CA ILE A 57 -5.92 4.93 10.78
C ILE A 57 -6.39 6.17 10.00
N PRO A 58 -6.51 7.34 10.62
CA PRO A 58 -6.85 8.57 9.89
C PRO A 58 -5.81 8.91 8.82
N GLN A 59 -4.51 8.79 9.12
CA GLN A 59 -3.45 9.12 8.17
C GLN A 59 -2.40 8.01 8.07
N HIS A 60 -2.27 7.47 6.87
CA HIS A 60 -1.38 6.35 6.58
C HIS A 60 -0.47 6.64 5.39
N ILE A 61 0.84 6.46 5.61
CA ILE A 61 1.86 6.64 4.58
C ILE A 61 2.75 5.41 4.52
N LEU A 62 2.87 4.83 3.33
CA LEU A 62 3.74 3.71 3.04
C LEU A 62 4.71 4.05 1.90
N ASN A 63 6.00 3.83 2.13
CA ASN A 63 7.04 3.95 1.10
C ASN A 63 7.83 2.66 0.97
N PHE A 64 7.89 2.16 -0.26
CA PHE A 64 8.37 0.81 -0.53
C PHE A 64 9.31 0.72 -1.73
N THR A 65 10.41 -0.01 -1.53
CA THR A 65 11.36 -0.37 -2.58
C THR A 65 11.62 -1.88 -2.57
N ASN A 66 11.59 -2.50 -3.74
CA ASN A 66 11.94 -3.91 -3.98
C ASN A 66 11.25 -4.93 -3.08
N ILE A 67 9.91 -5.07 -3.21
CA ILE A 67 9.12 -5.92 -2.31
C ILE A 67 8.18 -6.91 -3.01
N THR A 68 7.69 -7.91 -2.26
CA THR A 68 6.41 -8.58 -2.55
C THR A 68 5.44 -8.21 -1.45
N HIS A 69 4.28 -7.63 -1.78
CA HIS A 69 3.48 -6.93 -0.78
C HIS A 69 1.98 -7.19 -0.88
N LEU A 70 1.37 -7.45 0.27
CA LEU A 70 -0.08 -7.51 0.48
C LEU A 70 -0.50 -6.45 1.51
N VAL A 71 -1.26 -5.44 1.08
CA VAL A 71 -1.97 -4.50 1.97
C VAL A 71 -3.43 -4.94 2.06
N ASN A 72 -3.97 -5.03 3.27
CA ASN A 72 -5.42 -5.12 3.47
C ASN A 72 -5.88 -4.12 4.55
N ASP A 73 -6.47 -3.02 4.08
CA ASP A 73 -6.82 -1.90 4.93
C ASP A 73 -8.34 -1.66 4.87
N LYS A 74 -8.95 -1.64 6.07
CA LYS A 74 -10.41 -1.55 6.21
C LYS A 74 -10.89 -0.10 6.13
N GLU A 75 -10.32 0.77 6.95
CA GLU A 75 -10.81 2.14 7.08
C GLU A 75 -9.63 3.10 7.26
N THR A 76 -9.45 4.01 6.32
CA THR A 76 -8.41 5.04 6.40
C THR A 76 -8.85 6.33 5.73
N ASN A 77 -8.76 7.46 6.42
CA ASN A 77 -9.21 8.74 5.84
C ASN A 77 -8.28 9.23 4.72
N HIS A 78 -6.98 9.17 4.98
CA HIS A 78 -5.92 9.63 4.08
C HIS A 78 -4.88 8.55 3.90
N TYR A 79 -4.70 8.14 2.65
CA TYR A 79 -3.81 7.06 2.30
C TYR A 79 -2.84 7.47 1.20
N LEU A 80 -1.55 7.34 1.49
CA LEU A 80 -0.47 7.55 0.53
C LEU A 80 0.36 6.27 0.40
N VAL A 81 0.45 5.75 -0.82
CA VAL A 81 1.37 4.66 -1.17
C VAL A 81 2.29 5.09 -2.29
N ASN A 82 3.59 4.92 -2.06
CA ASN A 82 4.61 5.06 -3.09
C ASN A 82 5.44 3.78 -3.20
N ILE A 83 5.46 3.21 -4.40
CA ILE A 83 6.08 1.94 -4.70
C ILE A 83 6.97 2.07 -5.95
N THR A 84 8.26 1.83 -5.78
CA THR A 84 9.24 2.04 -6.86
C THR A 84 9.58 0.77 -7.64
N LYS A 85 9.59 -0.40 -6.97
CA LYS A 85 9.89 -1.72 -7.54
C LYS A 85 9.22 -2.80 -6.70
N THR A 86 8.53 -3.74 -7.31
CA THR A 86 7.98 -4.93 -6.65
C THR A 86 8.05 -6.13 -7.57
N ARG A 87 7.89 -7.34 -7.03
CA ARG A 87 7.67 -8.54 -7.85
C ARG A 87 6.18 -8.78 -8.05
N HIS A 88 5.43 -8.72 -6.96
CA HIS A 88 3.97 -8.79 -6.95
C HIS A 88 3.42 -7.88 -5.88
N HIS A 89 2.27 -7.27 -6.18
CA HIS A 89 1.59 -6.40 -5.25
C HIS A 89 0.08 -6.61 -5.31
N LEU A 90 -0.51 -6.78 -4.13
CA LEU A 90 -1.95 -6.78 -3.95
C LEU A 90 -2.32 -5.74 -2.89
N VAL A 91 -3.24 -4.85 -3.26
CA VAL A 91 -3.80 -3.85 -2.35
C VAL A 91 -5.30 -3.92 -2.39
N ASN A 92 -5.89 -3.97 -1.21
CA ASN A 92 -7.32 -3.93 -1.02
C ASN A 92 -7.69 -2.80 -0.04
N PHE A 93 -8.46 -1.83 -0.53
CA PHE A 93 -9.05 -0.77 0.27
C PHE A 93 -10.57 -0.89 0.27
N ARG A 94 -11.15 -0.90 1.48
CA ARG A 94 -12.60 -0.91 1.62
C ARG A 94 -13.18 0.51 1.64
N GLU A 95 -12.74 1.35 2.57
CA GLU A 95 -13.25 2.74 2.73
C GLU A 95 -12.08 3.72 2.87
N THR A 96 -11.85 4.53 1.82
CA THR A 96 -10.78 5.55 1.82
C THR A 96 -11.22 6.86 1.17
N PRO A 97 -11.63 7.89 1.93
CA PRO A 97 -11.99 9.21 1.40
C PRO A 97 -10.93 9.82 0.46
N GLN A 98 -9.64 9.72 0.81
CA GLN A 98 -8.54 10.25 0.01
C GLN A 98 -7.44 9.20 -0.20
N LEU A 99 -7.18 8.84 -1.46
CA LEU A 99 -6.15 7.87 -1.83
C LEU A 99 -5.22 8.43 -2.91
N LEU A 100 -3.93 8.44 -2.63
CA LEU A 100 -2.87 8.71 -3.59
C LEU A 100 -1.97 7.48 -3.72
N VAL A 101 -1.91 6.93 -4.93
CA VAL A 101 -1.11 5.73 -5.24
C VAL A 101 -0.17 6.05 -6.40
N ASN A 102 1.13 5.92 -6.16
CA ASN A 102 2.16 6.01 -7.18
C ASN A 102 2.93 4.69 -7.27
N ILE A 103 2.94 4.08 -8.45
CA ILE A 103 3.54 2.76 -8.67
C ILE A 103 4.37 2.76 -9.95
N THR A 104 5.62 2.31 -9.84
CA THR A 104 6.57 2.17 -10.95
C THR A 104 7.01 0.70 -11.12
N LYS A 105 6.89 0.16 -12.35
CA LYS A 105 7.49 -1.09 -12.89
C LYS A 105 7.19 -2.42 -12.19
N THR A 106 5.98 -3.01 -12.27
CA THR A 106 5.75 -4.37 -11.71
C THR A 106 4.41 -5.04 -12.12
N TYR A 107 4.15 -6.29 -11.70
CA TYR A 107 2.83 -6.97 -11.71
C TYR A 107 1.95 -6.51 -10.52
N HIS A 108 0.74 -6.00 -10.80
CA HIS A 108 -0.14 -5.46 -9.73
C HIS A 108 -1.61 -5.85 -9.86
N LEU A 109 -2.23 -6.04 -8.69
CA LEU A 109 -3.67 -6.08 -8.48
C LEU A 109 -4.06 -5.01 -7.45
N VAL A 110 -4.89 -4.05 -7.86
CA VAL A 110 -5.42 -2.99 -6.98
C VAL A 110 -6.93 -3.05 -6.98
N ASN A 111 -7.52 -3.22 -5.80
CA ASN A 111 -8.96 -3.24 -5.59
C ASN A 111 -9.38 -2.17 -4.57
N ILE A 112 -10.31 -1.32 -4.97
CA ILE A 112 -10.76 -0.16 -4.21
C ILE A 112 -12.29 -0.11 -4.26
N ASN A 113 -12.96 -0.19 -3.10
CA ASN A 113 -14.42 -0.36 -3.07
C ASN A 113 -15.23 0.93 -2.85
N GLU A 114 -14.80 1.84 -1.96
CA GLU A 114 -15.51 3.09 -1.67
C GLU A 114 -14.59 4.28 -1.37
N THR A 115 -14.75 5.35 -2.13
CA THR A 115 -13.65 6.29 -2.35
C THR A 115 -14.15 7.67 -2.86
N HIS A 116 -13.83 8.79 -2.19
CA HIS A 116 -14.34 10.14 -2.59
C HIS A 116 -13.39 10.97 -3.48
N HIS A 117 -12.08 11.00 -3.21
CA HIS A 117 -11.05 11.66 -4.03
C HIS A 117 -9.80 10.78 -4.26
N HIS A 118 -9.44 10.53 -5.53
CA HIS A 118 -8.36 9.58 -5.87
C HIS A 118 -7.45 10.13 -6.95
N LEU A 119 -6.16 9.89 -6.77
CA LEU A 119 -5.16 10.04 -7.81
C LEU A 119 -4.31 8.78 -7.86
N VAL A 120 -4.37 8.08 -8.99
CA VAL A 120 -3.59 6.85 -9.23
C VAL A 120 -2.68 7.10 -10.43
N ASN A 121 -1.37 7.02 -10.21
CA ASN A 121 -0.36 7.13 -11.24
C ASN A 121 0.40 5.80 -11.37
N LEU A 122 0.31 5.18 -12.55
CA LEU A 122 0.92 3.88 -12.86
C LEU A 122 1.83 4.01 -14.08
N THR A 123 3.09 3.58 -13.95
CA THR A 123 4.05 3.46 -15.07
C THR A 123 4.54 2.00 -15.17
N MET A 124 4.15 1.23 -16.20
CA MET A 124 3.94 -0.24 -16.09
C MET A 124 4.50 -1.14 -17.24
N ILE A 125 4.80 -2.44 -16.94
CA ILE A 125 5.06 -3.62 -17.83
C ILE A 125 4.81 -4.91 -16.96
N PRO A 126 4.25 -6.08 -17.39
CA PRO A 126 3.38 -6.49 -18.50
C PRO A 126 2.02 -7.14 -18.08
N GLN A 127 1.53 -7.03 -16.83
CA GLN A 127 0.22 -7.59 -16.42
C GLN A 127 -0.45 -6.81 -15.26
N HIS A 128 -1.70 -6.38 -15.47
CA HIS A 128 -2.44 -5.53 -14.52
C HIS A 128 -3.94 -5.86 -14.44
N LEU A 129 -4.50 -5.75 -13.22
CA LEU A 129 -5.94 -5.69 -12.97
C LEU A 129 -6.24 -4.57 -11.94
N VAL A 130 -7.11 -3.62 -12.31
CA VAL A 130 -7.53 -2.48 -11.46
C VAL A 130 -9.06 -2.41 -11.42
N ASN A 131 -9.66 -2.36 -10.23
CA ASN A 131 -11.12 -2.18 -10.10
C ASN A 131 -11.49 -1.16 -9.00
N ILE A 132 -12.36 -0.19 -9.33
CA ILE A 132 -12.71 0.98 -8.51
C ILE A 132 -14.23 1.25 -8.60
N THR A 133 -14.97 1.55 -7.53
CA THR A 133 -16.40 1.97 -7.66
C THR A 133 -16.91 3.12 -6.74
N LYS A 134 -17.55 4.14 -7.36
CA LYS A 134 -18.13 5.46 -6.94
C LYS A 134 -17.19 6.68 -6.70
N THR A 135 -17.52 7.84 -7.32
CA THR A 135 -17.08 9.29 -7.13
C THR A 135 -15.70 9.79 -7.65
N PRO A 136 -15.54 11.08 -8.08
CA PRO A 136 -14.80 11.52 -9.28
C PRO A 136 -13.28 11.24 -9.28
N TYR A 137 -12.73 10.85 -10.45
CA TYR A 137 -11.41 10.24 -10.61
C TYR A 137 -10.49 10.96 -11.62
N LEU A 138 -9.17 10.94 -11.36
CA LEU A 138 -8.10 11.10 -12.36
C LEU A 138 -7.16 9.88 -12.27
N VAL A 139 -7.15 9.03 -13.30
CA VAL A 139 -6.26 7.86 -13.39
C VAL A 139 -5.31 8.07 -14.58
N ASN A 140 -4.01 8.02 -14.34
CA ASN A 140 -3.00 8.07 -15.40
C ASN A 140 -2.25 6.74 -15.48
N VAL A 141 -2.28 6.10 -16.64
CA VAL A 141 -1.60 4.82 -16.91
C VAL A 141 -0.73 4.98 -18.15
N ASN A 142 0.58 4.86 -17.97
CA ASN A 142 1.55 4.92 -19.07
C ASN A 142 2.16 3.52 -19.33
N GLU A 143 2.02 3.08 -20.59
CA GLU A 143 2.43 1.78 -21.18
C GLU A 143 1.65 0.53 -20.71
N ILE A 144 1.15 -0.25 -21.67
CA ILE A 144 0.18 -1.33 -21.42
C ILE A 144 0.45 -2.53 -22.35
N HIS A 145 0.75 -3.69 -21.76
CA HIS A 145 0.53 -4.99 -22.41
C HIS A 145 -0.32 -5.85 -21.45
N HIS A 146 -1.41 -6.44 -21.95
CA HIS A 146 -2.44 -7.21 -21.22
C HIS A 146 -3.08 -6.48 -20.01
N THR A 147 -4.33 -5.99 -20.15
CA THR A 147 -4.97 -5.20 -19.08
C THR A 147 -6.48 -5.38 -19.01
N ARG A 148 -7.02 -5.39 -17.78
CA ARG A 148 -8.42 -5.05 -17.49
C ARG A 148 -8.47 -3.98 -16.38
N VAL A 149 -9.14 -2.86 -16.65
CA VAL A 149 -9.33 -1.72 -15.73
C VAL A 149 -10.82 -1.37 -15.75
N ASN A 150 -11.57 -1.50 -14.64
CA ASN A 150 -12.93 -0.94 -14.58
C ASN A 150 -13.14 -0.02 -13.37
N ILE A 151 -13.74 1.14 -13.67
CA ILE A 151 -14.02 2.25 -12.76
C ILE A 151 -15.53 2.56 -12.92
N THR A 152 -16.35 2.42 -11.86
CA THR A 152 -17.76 2.92 -11.83
C THR A 152 -18.21 3.34 -10.45
#